data_AF-A0AAU3HZ39-F1
#
_entry.id   AF-A0AAU3HZ39-F1
#
_cell.length_a   1.000
_cell.length_b   1.000
_cell.length_c   1.000
_cell.angle_alpha   90.00
_cell.angle_beta   90.00
_cell.angle_gamma   90.00
#
_symmetry.space_group_name_H-M   'P 1'
#
loop_
_entity.id
_entity.type
_entity.pdbx_description
1 polymer ?
#
loop_
_entity_poly.entity_id
_entity_poly.type
_entity_poly.pdbx_seq_one_letter_code
_entity_poly.pdbx_strand_id
1 'polypeptide(L)'
;MRLTDAHGRQWVFFDKPPIFGGGDALGPKATYPIAVTIDCVILRRTSDPDGNEVVTISTGGRPQATEGDRSEFDVRPDQLVEP
;
A
#
# COMPACT_ATOMS: atom_id res chain seq x y z
N MET A 1 7.25 -3.06 2.01
CA MET A 1 6.45 -2.67 0.81
C MET A 1 6.46 -1.16 0.68
N ARG A 2 6.28 -0.60 -0.52
CA ARG A 2 6.20 0.85 -0.75
C ARG A 2 4.91 1.21 -1.51
N LEU A 3 4.28 2.31 -1.13
CA LEU A 3 3.13 2.91 -1.82
C LEU A 3 3.46 4.37 -2.12
N THR A 4 3.23 4.82 -3.34
CA THR A 4 3.21 6.25 -3.64
C THR A 4 1.76 6.72 -3.61
N ASP A 5 1.45 7.70 -2.77
CA ASP A 5 0.10 8.22 -2.58
C ASP A 5 -0.28 9.22 -3.70
N ALA A 6 -1.54 9.66 -3.72
CA ALA A 6 -2.08 10.60 -4.71
C ALA A 6 -1.35 11.96 -4.74
N HIS A 7 -0.62 12.29 -3.66
CA HIS A 7 0.16 13.51 -3.47
C HIS A 7 1.66 13.30 -3.77
N GLY A 8 2.04 12.13 -4.29
CA GLY A 8 3.43 11.78 -4.58
C GLY A 8 4.27 11.41 -3.37
N ARG A 9 3.68 11.29 -2.17
CA ARG A 9 4.42 10.86 -0.97
C ARG A 9 4.60 9.36 -0.97
N GLN A 10 5.80 8.92 -0.62
CA GLN A 10 6.11 7.50 -0.52
C GLN A 10 5.95 7.00 0.91
N TRP A 11 5.05 6.05 1.11
CA TRP A 11 4.83 5.34 2.36
C TRP A 11 5.57 4.00 2.32
N VAL A 12 6.31 3.67 3.38
CA VAL A 12 6.91 2.36 3.56
C VAL A 12 6.07 1.60 4.56
N PHE A 13 5.67 0.38 4.21
CA PHE A 13 4.92 -0.50 5.08
C PHE A 13 5.78 -1.70 5.48
N PHE A 14 5.72 -2.06 6.76
CA PHE A 14 6.18 -3.34 7.25
C PHE A 14 4.95 -4.20 7.56
N ASP A 15 4.79 -5.23 6.74
CA ASP A 15 4.03 -6.41 7.15
C ASP A 15 4.99 -7.38 7.84
N LYS A 16 4.47 -8.30 8.65
CA LYS A 16 5.24 -9.31 9.37
C LYS A 16 6.32 -9.89 8.45
N PRO A 17 7.60 -9.96 8.90
CA PRO A 17 8.65 -10.51 8.07
C PRO A 17 8.24 -11.90 7.61
N PRO A 18 8.45 -12.25 6.32
CA PRO A 18 8.02 -13.53 5.79
C PRO A 18 8.56 -14.65 6.67
N ILE A 19 7.66 -15.46 7.26
CA ILE A 19 8.05 -16.71 7.88
C ILE A 19 8.33 -17.67 6.73
N PHE A 20 9.59 -17.73 6.32
CA PHE A 20 10.21 -18.79 5.51
C PHE A 20 9.35 -19.41 4.40
N GLY A 21 9.60 -19.00 3.15
CA GLY A 21 9.21 -19.82 1.99
C GLY A 21 9.96 -21.15 2.01
N GLY A 22 9.28 -22.25 1.68
CA GLY A 22 9.90 -23.57 1.65
C GLY A 22 11.10 -23.63 0.69
N GLY A 23 12.25 -24.09 1.20
CA GLY A 23 13.44 -24.60 0.47
C GLY A 23 14.15 -23.65 -0.51
N ASP A 24 13.43 -23.20 -1.54
CA ASP A 24 13.99 -22.63 -2.77
C ASP A 24 13.41 -21.25 -3.15
N ALA A 25 12.40 -20.75 -2.42
CA ALA A 25 11.70 -19.50 -2.78
C ALA A 25 12.46 -18.21 -2.43
N LEU A 26 13.45 -18.27 -1.54
CA LEU A 26 14.20 -17.11 -1.04
C LEU A 26 15.70 -17.20 -1.41
N GLY A 27 16.00 -17.38 -2.70
CA GLY A 27 17.37 -17.41 -3.23
C GLY A 27 17.80 -16.11 -3.94
N PRO A 28 19.07 -15.96 -4.32
CA PRO A 28 19.58 -14.78 -5.05
C PRO A 28 18.92 -14.50 -6.40
N LYS A 29 18.14 -15.47 -6.91
CA LYS A 29 17.36 -15.37 -8.14
C LYS A 29 15.92 -14.91 -7.90
N ALA A 30 15.52 -14.64 -6.66
CA ALA A 30 14.18 -14.16 -6.36
C ALA A 30 13.97 -12.78 -7.00
N THR A 31 12.93 -12.66 -7.82
CA THR A 31 12.56 -11.41 -8.48
C THR A 31 11.94 -10.47 -7.46
N TYR A 32 12.66 -9.42 -7.09
CA TYR A 32 12.15 -8.33 -6.27
C TYR A 32 12.42 -6.98 -6.94
N PRO A 33 11.52 -5.99 -6.80
CA PRO A 33 10.25 -6.03 -6.05
C PRO A 33 9.12 -6.77 -6.79
N ILE A 34 8.20 -7.38 -6.04
CA ILE A 34 6.95 -7.94 -6.55
C ILE A 34 5.79 -6.97 -6.28
N ALA A 35 4.86 -6.85 -7.23
CA ALA A 35 3.59 -6.18 -7.01
C ALA A 35 2.77 -6.98 -5.98
N VAL A 36 2.20 -6.28 -5.02
CA VAL A 36 1.40 -6.86 -3.92
C VAL A 36 0.19 -5.97 -3.67
N THR A 37 -0.87 -6.55 -3.11
CA THR A 37 -2.08 -5.84 -2.71
C THR A 37 -2.10 -5.64 -1.19
N ILE A 38 -2.81 -4.60 -0.76
CA ILE A 38 -3.05 -4.30 0.66
C ILE A 38 -4.56 -4.27 0.87
N ASP A 39 -5.04 -5.05 1.83
CA ASP A 39 -6.44 -4.97 2.24
C ASP A 39 -6.71 -3.57 2.83
N CYS A 40 -7.77 -2.94 2.34
CA CYS A 40 -8.15 -1.61 2.79
C CYS A 40 -9.66 -1.39 2.71
N VAL A 41 -10.12 -0.33 3.38
CA VAL A 41 -11.49 0.15 3.32
C VAL A 41 -11.49 1.57 2.77
N ILE A 42 -12.37 1.84 1.81
CA ILE A 42 -12.59 3.21 1.31
C ILE A 42 -13.36 4.01 2.36
N LEU A 43 -12.78 5.12 2.80
CA LEU A 43 -13.40 6.03 3.76
C LEU A 43 -14.15 7.17 3.06
N ARG A 44 -13.53 7.78 2.04
CA ARG A 44 -14.13 8.88 1.27
C ARG A 44 -13.55 8.97 -0.14
N ARG A 45 -14.32 9.58 -1.04
CA ARG A 45 -13.89 9.99 -2.39
C ARG A 45 -14.07 11.49 -2.51
N THR A 46 -13.05 12.18 -2.99
CA THR A 46 -13.03 13.64 -3.18
C THR A 46 -12.31 13.98 -4.48
N SER A 47 -12.35 15.24 -4.89
CA SER A 47 -11.50 15.74 -5.96
C SER A 47 -10.42 16.65 -5.37
N ASP A 48 -9.21 16.60 -5.92
CA ASP A 48 -8.17 17.59 -5.62
C ASP A 48 -8.46 18.93 -6.34
N PRO A 49 -7.68 20.01 -6.08
CA PRO A 49 -7.89 21.31 -6.74
C PRO A 49 -7.78 21.28 -8.27
N ASP A 50 -7.11 20.29 -8.83
CA ASP A 50 -6.96 20.09 -10.28
C ASP A 50 -8.10 19.25 -10.88
N GLY A 51 -9.08 18.85 -10.04
CA GLY A 51 -10.26 18.08 -10.44
C GLY A 51 -10.03 16.57 -10.52
N ASN A 52 -8.85 16.07 -10.14
CA ASN A 52 -8.59 14.64 -10.17
C ASN A 52 -9.20 13.95 -8.96
N GLU A 53 -9.76 12.75 -9.16
CA GLU A 53 -10.30 11.97 -8.05
C GLU A 53 -9.17 11.52 -7.10
N VAL A 54 -9.46 11.61 -5.81
CA VAL A 54 -8.65 11.15 -4.68
C VAL A 54 -9.53 10.30 -3.79
N VAL A 55 -9.07 9.09 -3.49
CA VAL A 55 -9.76 8.14 -2.62
C VAL A 55 -8.98 8.01 -1.32
N THR A 56 -9.59 8.33 -0.19
CA THR A 56 -8.98 8.05 1.11
C THR A 56 -9.34 6.64 1.53
N ILE A 57 -8.31 5.84 1.81
CA ILE A 57 -8.42 4.47 2.29
C ILE A 57 -7.85 4.34 3.70
N SER A 58 -8.35 3.37 4.45
CA SER A 58 -7.75 2.92 5.70
C SER A 58 -7.24 1.49 5.57
N THR A 59 -6.01 1.23 6.03
CA THR A 59 -5.46 -0.12 6.18
C THR A 59 -5.83 -0.74 7.53
N GLY A 60 -6.66 -0.10 8.36
CA GLY A 60 -7.01 -0.60 9.69
C GLY A 60 -5.81 -0.79 10.64
N GLY A 61 -4.67 -0.15 10.33
CA GLY A 61 -3.42 -0.26 11.08
C GLY A 61 -2.58 -1.49 10.75
N ARG A 62 -2.93 -2.26 9.70
CA ARG A 62 -2.14 -3.41 9.23
C ARG A 62 -2.17 -3.50 7.69
N PRO A 63 -1.01 -3.52 7.01
CA PRO A 63 0.33 -3.38 7.55
C PRO A 63 0.58 -1.96 8.10
N GLN A 64 1.53 -1.83 9.02
CA GLN A 64 1.88 -0.55 9.63
C GLN A 64 2.80 0.24 8.71
N ALA A 65 2.48 1.53 8.52
CA ALA A 65 3.43 2.45 7.91
C ALA A 65 4.60 2.71 8.86
N THR A 66 5.78 2.96 8.31
CA THR A 66 6.99 3.26 9.09
C THR A 66 6.96 4.62 9.76
N GLU A 67 6.19 5.53 9.20
CA GLU A 67 6.12 6.92 9.64
C GLU A 67 4.86 7.12 10.49
N GLY A 68 5.00 6.79 11.78
CA GLY A 68 3.96 6.94 12.80
C GLY A 68 2.84 5.89 12.74
N ASP A 69 1.84 6.03 13.63
CA ASP A 69 0.66 5.16 13.72
C ASP A 69 -0.39 5.47 12.62
N ARG A 70 0.07 5.90 11.44
CA ARG A 70 -0.83 6.31 10.36
C ARG A 70 -1.41 5.09 9.65
N SER A 71 -2.73 5.06 9.55
CA SER A 71 -3.48 4.01 8.86
C SER A 71 -4.30 4.52 7.67
N GLU A 72 -4.34 5.84 7.44
CA GLU A 72 -5.14 6.47 6.39
C GLU A 72 -4.28 7.11 5.30
N PHE A 73 -4.60 6.82 4.04
CA PHE A 73 -3.82 7.23 2.88
C PHE A 73 -4.75 7.71 1.76
N ASP A 74 -4.30 8.72 1.02
CA ASP A 74 -5.00 9.21 -0.16
C ASP A 74 -4.38 8.55 -1.39
N VAL A 75 -5.16 7.77 -2.15
CA VAL A 75 -4.71 7.06 -3.35
C VAL A 75 -5.50 7.52 -4.57
N ARG A 76 -4.97 7.27 -5.75
CA ARG A 76 -5.69 7.45 -7.01
C ARG A 76 -6.59 6.24 -7.28
N PRO A 77 -7.73 6.42 -7.98
CA PRO A 77 -8.65 5.31 -8.25
C PRO A 77 -8.02 4.14 -9.02
N ASP A 78 -7.04 4.40 -9.88
CA ASP A 78 -6.30 3.39 -10.66
C ASP A 78 -5.36 2.52 -9.81
N GLN A 79 -5.13 2.91 -8.54
CA GLN A 79 -4.39 2.11 -7.56
C GLN A 79 -5.28 1.10 -6.82
N LEU A 80 -6.60 1.17 -6.99
CA LEU A 80 -7.54 0.23 -6.39
C LEU A 80 -7.76 -0.96 -7.33
N VAL A 81 -7.70 -2.16 -6.76
CA VAL A 81 -8.04 -3.40 -7.46
C VAL A 81 -9.30 -4.00 -6.82
N GLU A 82 -10.19 -4.54 -7.65
CA GLU A 82 -11.32 -5.33 -7.14
C GLU A 82 -10.81 -6.68 -6.60
N PRO A 83 -11.42 -7.19 -5.51
CA PRO A 83 -11.01 -8.46 -4.89
C PRO A 83 -11.35 -9.70 -5.73
#